data_AF-A0A4U7EQ60-F1
#
_entry.id   AF-A0A4U7EQ60-F1
#
_cell.length_a   1.000
_cell.length_b   1.000
_cell.length_c   1.000
_cell.angle_alpha   90.00
_cell.angle_beta   90.00
_cell.angle_gamma   90.00
#
_symmetry.space_group_name_H-M   'P 1'
#
loop_
_entity.id
_entity.type
_entity.pdbx_description
1 polymer ?
#
loop_
_entity_poly.entity_id
_entity_poly.type
_entity_poly.pdbx_seq_one_letter_code
_entity_poly.pdbx_strand_id
1 'polypeptide(L)'
;MDGPVVRVAQAQTAGGPDTLTFERATRLLLDHNPQLRAARARAQADEQRAQAAALFPNPTLEGSAEHTPLPNGGADDEWFLTLTQPLHYPGEQRARRQSADAATRAAKARLRETRTALYRD
;
A
#
# COMPACT_ATOMS: atom_id res chain seq x y z
N MET A 1 -29.65 60.31 16.48
CA MET A 1 -28.23 60.71 16.59
C MET A 1 -27.43 59.50 16.13
N ASP A 2 -27.30 59.36 14.82
CA ASP A 2 -26.66 58.20 14.19
C ASP A 2 -25.15 58.36 14.24
N GLY A 3 -24.49 57.44 14.94
CA GLY A 3 -23.03 57.37 15.02
C GLY A 3 -22.42 56.92 13.69
N PRO A 4 -21.19 57.33 13.35
CA PRO A 4 -20.58 56.99 12.09
C PRO A 4 -20.24 55.49 12.04
N VAL A 5 -20.81 54.79 11.05
CA VAL A 5 -20.40 53.46 10.65
C VAL A 5 -19.01 53.54 10.00
N VAL A 6 -17.97 53.23 10.77
CA VAL A 6 -16.63 53.05 10.22
C VAL A 6 -16.64 51.75 9.41
N ARG A 7 -16.83 51.87 8.08
CA ARG A 7 -16.53 50.79 7.14
C ARG A 7 -15.04 50.50 7.23
N VAL A 8 -14.69 49.46 7.98
CA VAL A 8 -13.35 48.90 7.93
C VAL A 8 -13.22 48.25 6.56
N ALA A 9 -12.62 48.97 5.61
CA ALA A 9 -12.20 48.41 4.35
C ALA A 9 -11.19 47.31 4.66
N GLN A 10 -11.62 46.05 4.58
CA GLN A 10 -10.69 44.92 4.61
C GLN A 10 -9.88 45.02 3.32
N ALA A 11 -8.69 45.62 3.44
CA ALA A 11 -7.68 45.61 2.40
C ALA A 11 -7.43 44.15 2.04
N GLN A 12 -7.77 43.80 0.80
CA GLN A 12 -7.36 42.55 0.19
C GLN A 12 -5.85 42.62 0.01
N THR A 13 -5.10 42.19 1.02
CA THR A 13 -3.66 41.97 0.89
C THR A 13 -3.49 40.76 0.00
N ALA A 14 -3.30 41.02 -1.30
CA ALA A 14 -2.71 40.07 -2.22
C ALA A 14 -1.32 39.69 -1.67
N GLY A 15 -1.28 38.59 -0.91
CA GLY A 15 -0.06 38.03 -0.36
C GLY A 15 0.84 37.57 -1.49
N GLY A 16 2.04 38.14 -1.57
CA GLY A 16 3.09 37.65 -2.45
C GLY A 16 3.46 36.19 -2.13
N PRO A 17 4.33 35.56 -2.93
CA PRO A 17 4.71 34.15 -2.78
C PRO A 17 5.28 33.76 -1.39
N ASP A 18 5.58 34.74 -0.52
CA ASP A 18 6.19 34.56 0.81
C ASP A 18 5.24 34.64 2.01
N THR A 19 3.93 34.88 1.84
CA THR A 19 3.02 34.89 3.01
C THR A 19 2.62 33.47 3.43
N LEU A 20 3.20 32.98 4.52
CA LEU A 20 2.85 31.69 5.14
C LEU A 20 1.51 31.79 5.89
N THR A 21 0.41 31.51 5.20
CA THR A 21 -0.91 31.33 5.86
C THR A 21 -1.00 29.94 6.51
N PHE A 22 -1.84 29.77 7.53
CA PHE A 22 -2.05 28.46 8.18
C PHE A 22 -2.46 27.37 7.19
N GLU A 23 -3.35 27.68 6.25
CA GLU A 23 -3.76 26.75 5.20
C GLU A 23 -2.57 26.38 4.29
N ARG A 24 -1.72 27.36 3.94
CA ARG A 24 -0.53 27.12 3.12
C ARG A 24 0.52 26.31 3.87
N ALA A 25 0.77 26.61 5.14
CA ALA A 25 1.66 25.86 6.02
C ALA A 25 1.19 24.41 6.17
N THR A 26 -0.11 24.20 6.37
CA THR A 26 -0.71 22.87 6.45
C THR A 26 -0.55 22.09 5.16
N ARG A 27 -0.79 22.72 4.00
CA ARG A 27 -0.54 22.07 2.70
C ARG A 27 0.93 21.67 2.55
N LEU A 28 1.85 22.60 2.79
CA LEU A 28 3.29 22.34 2.71
C LEU A 28 3.72 21.20 3.64
N LEU A 29 3.18 21.16 4.86
CA LEU A 29 3.41 20.07 5.80
C LEU A 29 2.89 18.72 5.24
N LEU A 30 1.64 18.66 4.77
CA LEU A 30 1.07 17.40 4.25
C LEU A 30 1.74 16.90 2.96
N ASP A 31 2.29 17.81 2.17
CA ASP A 31 2.91 17.49 0.88
C ASP A 31 4.38 17.09 1.06
N HIS A 32 5.11 17.74 1.97
CA HIS A 32 6.55 17.57 2.10
C HIS A 32 7.02 16.86 3.38
N ASN A 33 6.13 16.55 4.34
CA ASN A 33 6.54 15.90 5.59
C ASN A 33 7.10 14.47 5.35
N PRO A 34 8.35 14.19 5.75
CA PRO A 34 8.99 12.90 5.52
C PRO A 34 8.37 11.76 6.34
N GLN A 35 7.88 12.02 7.55
CA GLN A 35 7.17 11.03 8.37
C GLN A 35 5.86 10.60 7.71
N LEU A 36 5.10 11.55 7.14
CA LEU A 36 3.87 11.25 6.42
C LEU A 36 4.15 10.50 5.12
N ARG A 37 5.23 10.84 4.40
CA ARG A 37 5.69 10.07 3.23
C ARG A 37 6.04 8.63 3.60
N ALA A 38 6.79 8.43 4.69
CA ALA A 38 7.13 7.09 5.18
C ALA A 38 5.88 6.29 5.58
N ALA A 39 4.93 6.92 6.28
CA ALA A 39 3.66 6.31 6.65
C ALA A 39 2.81 5.93 5.43
N ARG A 40 2.75 6.78 4.39
CA ARG A 40 2.07 6.47 3.12
C ARG A 40 2.71 5.27 2.42
N ALA A 41 4.03 5.25 2.30
CA ALA A 41 4.75 4.14 1.70
C ALA A 41 4.52 2.82 2.46
N ARG A 42 4.49 2.89 3.79
CA ARG A 42 4.20 1.72 4.62
C ARG A 42 2.76 1.22 4.43
N ALA A 43 1.79 2.13 4.44
CA ALA A 43 0.39 1.77 4.22
C ALA A 43 0.17 1.16 2.83
N GLN A 44 0.82 1.71 1.81
CA GLN A 44 0.79 1.15 0.45
C GLN A 44 1.42 -0.25 0.41
N ALA A 45 2.60 -0.44 1.00
CA ALA A 45 3.24 -1.75 1.04
C ALA A 45 2.38 -2.80 1.76
N ASP A 46 1.74 -2.43 2.87
CA ASP A 46 0.86 -3.32 3.62
C ASP A 46 -0.43 -3.64 2.84
N GLU A 47 -1.01 -2.67 2.12
CA GLU A 47 -2.15 -2.89 1.21
C GLU A 47 -1.77 -3.83 0.06
N GLN A 48 -0.61 -3.64 -0.57
CA GLN A 48 -0.14 -4.52 -1.65
C GLN A 48 0.10 -5.96 -1.17
N ARG A 49 0.69 -6.13 0.03
CA ARG A 49 0.86 -7.46 0.64
C ARG A 49 -0.48 -8.13 0.94
N ALA A 50 -1.44 -7.37 1.47
CA ALA A 50 -2.77 -7.87 1.76
C ALA A 50 -3.48 -8.34 0.47
N GLN A 51 -3.42 -7.52 -0.59
CA GLN A 51 -3.98 -7.87 -1.89
C GLN A 51 -3.33 -9.13 -2.46
N ALA A 52 -1.99 -9.22 -2.45
CA ALA A 52 -1.27 -10.41 -2.93
C ALA A 52 -1.66 -11.68 -2.16
N ALA A 53 -1.82 -11.59 -0.84
CA ALA A 53 -2.26 -12.72 -0.01
C ALA A 53 -3.70 -13.19 -0.28
N ALA A 54 -4.53 -12.33 -0.88
CA ALA A 54 -5.90 -12.64 -1.26
C ALA A 54 -6.04 -13.19 -2.70
N LEU A 55 -4.95 -13.23 -3.47
CA LEU A 55 -4.95 -13.85 -4.79
C LEU A 55 -4.88 -15.38 -4.68
N PHE A 56 -5.34 -16.05 -5.72
CA PHE A 56 -5.11 -17.50 -5.82
C PHE A 56 -3.62 -17.76 -6.04
N PRO A 57 -3.08 -18.88 -5.51
CA PRO A 57 -1.72 -19.28 -5.81
C PRO A 57 -1.52 -19.48 -7.30
N ASN A 58 -0.39 -19.00 -7.81
CA ASN A 58 0.01 -19.26 -9.18
C ASN A 58 0.38 -20.74 -9.34
N PRO A 59 0.06 -21.37 -10.48
CA PRO A 59 0.58 -22.71 -10.77
C PRO A 59 2.10 -22.65 -10.93
N THR A 60 2.77 -23.73 -10.56
CA THR A 60 4.23 -23.90 -10.73
C THR A 60 4.48 -24.97 -11.78
N LEU A 61 5.38 -24.68 -12.72
CA LEU A 61 5.85 -25.61 -13.73
C LEU A 61 7.32 -25.93 -13.44
N GLU A 62 7.64 -27.21 -13.32
CA GLU A 62 8.99 -27.69 -13.04
C GLU A 62 9.39 -28.70 -14.12
N GLY A 63 10.60 -28.56 -14.64
CA GLY A 63 11.20 -29.52 -15.57
C GLY A 63 12.45 -30.12 -14.94
N SER A 64 12.58 -31.44 -14.97
CA SER A 64 13.77 -32.14 -14.51
C SER A 64 14.21 -33.19 -15.53
N ALA A 65 15.49 -33.53 -15.49
CA ALA A 65 16.06 -34.61 -16.26
C ALA A 65 16.84 -35.51 -15.30
N GLU A 66 16.67 -36.82 -15.44
CA GLU A 66 17.36 -37.82 -14.65
C GLU A 66 18.21 -38.69 -15.59
N HIS A 67 19.46 -38.90 -15.21
CA HIS A 67 20.38 -39.78 -15.93
C HIS A 67 20.83 -40.88 -14.99
N THR A 68 20.43 -42.12 -15.29
CA THR A 68 20.72 -43.28 -14.45
C THR A 68 21.64 -44.25 -15.21
N PRO A 69 22.93 -44.38 -14.80
CA PRO A 69 23.82 -45.36 -15.40
C PRO A 69 23.36 -46.79 -15.08
N LEU A 70 23.33 -47.65 -16.09
CA LEU A 70 22.92 -49.05 -15.96
C LEU A 70 24.15 -49.97 -15.83
N PRO A 71 24.06 -51.09 -15.08
CA PRO A 71 25.17 -52.02 -14.85
C PRO A 71 25.77 -52.65 -16.13
N ASN A 72 25.01 -52.64 -17.23
CA ASN A 72 25.41 -53.16 -18.54
C ASN A 72 26.19 -52.14 -19.40
N GLY A 73 26.53 -50.96 -18.85
CA GLY A 73 27.24 -49.91 -19.57
C GLY A 73 26.34 -49.00 -20.41
N GLY A 74 25.02 -49.17 -20.35
CA GLY A 74 24.05 -48.20 -20.87
C GLY A 74 23.72 -47.11 -19.85
N ALA A 75 22.85 -46.19 -20.25
CA ALA A 75 22.23 -45.24 -19.35
C ALA A 75 20.77 -45.04 -19.71
N ASP A 76 19.96 -44.69 -18.71
CA ASP A 76 18.56 -44.34 -18.84
C ASP A 76 18.41 -42.83 -18.64
N ASP A 77 17.85 -42.15 -19.65
CA ASP A 77 17.65 -40.70 -19.66
C ASP A 77 16.15 -40.41 -19.60
N GLU A 78 15.69 -39.85 -18.49
CA GLU A 78 14.29 -39.50 -18.29
C GLU A 78 14.12 -37.99 -18.18
N TRP A 79 13.04 -37.47 -18.77
CA TRP A 79 12.69 -36.06 -18.71
C TRP A 79 11.28 -35.93 -18.13
N PHE A 80 11.17 -35.15 -17.07
CA PHE A 80 9.91 -34.89 -16.38
C PHE A 80 9.49 -33.45 -16.59
N LEU A 81 8.18 -33.27 -16.76
CA LEU A 81 7.54 -31.97 -16.72
C LEU A 81 6.36 -32.05 -15.74
N THR A 82 6.43 -31.28 -14.66
CA THR A 82 5.48 -31.31 -13.55
C THR A 82 4.75 -29.98 -13.44
N LEU A 83 3.41 -29.99 -13.53
CA LEU A 83 2.55 -28.84 -13.26
C LEU A 83 1.85 -29.02 -11.91
N THR A 84 2.09 -28.10 -10.97
CA THR A 84 1.48 -28.11 -9.64
C THR A 84 0.58 -26.91 -9.45
N GLN A 85 -0.69 -27.15 -9.10
CA GLN A 85 -1.65 -26.09 -8.76
C GLN A 85 -2.36 -26.41 -7.43
N PRO A 86 -2.19 -25.58 -6.40
CA PRO A 86 -2.96 -25.72 -5.16
C PRO A 86 -4.43 -25.39 -5.39
N LEU A 87 -5.32 -26.32 -5.03
CA LEU A 87 -6.76 -26.11 -5.04
C LEU A 87 -7.24 -25.80 -3.61
N HIS A 88 -7.68 -24.57 -3.39
CA HIS A 88 -8.22 -24.15 -2.10
C HIS A 88 -9.73 -24.40 -2.02
N TYR A 89 -10.20 -24.74 -0.82
CA TYR A 89 -11.63 -24.79 -0.56
C TYR A 89 -12.25 -23.38 -0.74
N PRO A 90 -13.46 -23.27 -1.33
CA PRO A 90 -14.09 -21.97 -1.58
C PRO A 90 -14.22 -21.07 -0.34
N GLY A 91 -14.45 -21.67 0.84
CA GLY A 91 -14.53 -20.94 2.11
C GLY A 91 -13.19 -20.34 2.56
N GLU A 92 -12.08 -21.02 2.30
CA GLU A 92 -10.74 -20.55 2.64
C GLU A 92 -10.40 -19.28 1.86
N GLN A 93 -10.71 -19.27 0.56
CA GLN A 93 -10.48 -18.09 -0.28
C GLN A 93 -11.30 -16.88 0.17
N ARG A 94 -12.54 -17.11 0.60
CA ARG A 94 -13.39 -16.05 1.16
C ARG A 94 -12.78 -15.47 2.45
N ALA A 95 -12.30 -16.32 3.35
CA ALA A 95 -11.65 -15.90 4.59
C ALA A 95 -10.36 -15.11 4.32
N ARG A 96 -9.55 -15.54 3.35
CA ARG A 96 -8.32 -14.83 2.93
C ARG A 96 -8.63 -13.41 2.43
N ARG A 97 -9.64 -13.25 1.57
CA ARG A 97 -10.10 -11.93 1.10
C ARG A 97 -10.56 -11.04 2.24
N GLN A 98 -11.37 -11.57 3.16
CA GLN A 98 -11.84 -10.81 4.32
C GLN A 98 -10.69 -10.35 5.23
N SER A 99 -9.70 -11.22 5.44
CA SER A 99 -8.47 -10.88 6.17
C SER A 99 -7.68 -9.76 5.49
N ALA A 100 -7.52 -9.84 4.16
CA ALA A 100 -6.85 -8.80 3.39
C ALA A 100 -7.58 -7.45 3.42
N ASP A 101 -8.91 -7.45 3.35
CA ASP A 101 -9.72 -6.24 3.48
C ASP A 101 -9.56 -5.61 4.87
N ALA A 102 -9.56 -6.43 5.92
CA ALA A 102 -9.31 -5.97 7.28
C ALA A 102 -7.90 -5.39 7.44
N ALA A 103 -6.88 -6.04 6.88
CA ALA A 103 -5.50 -5.56 6.89
C ALA A 103 -5.36 -4.22 6.16
N THR A 104 -5.99 -4.07 5.00
CA THR A 104 -6.02 -2.82 4.23
C THR A 104 -6.69 -1.69 5.00
N ARG A 105 -7.82 -1.96 5.67
CA ARG A 105 -8.48 -0.98 6.54
C ARG A 105 -7.59 -0.56 7.71
N ALA A 106 -6.88 -1.50 8.33
CA ALA A 106 -5.95 -1.20 9.41
C ALA A 106 -4.76 -0.34 8.92
N ALA A 107 -4.19 -0.64 7.75
CA ALA A 107 -3.11 0.15 7.15
C ALA A 107 -3.56 1.60 6.89
N LYS A 108 -4.77 1.79 6.34
CA LYS A 108 -5.36 3.12 6.12
C LYS A 108 -5.66 3.85 7.43
N ALA A 109 -6.08 3.14 8.48
CA ALA A 109 -6.31 3.72 9.79
C ALA A 109 -5.02 4.26 10.42
N ARG A 110 -3.93 3.49 10.37
CA ARG A 110 -2.60 3.92 10.86
C ARG A 110 -2.10 5.16 10.13
N LEU A 111 -2.27 5.24 8.81
CA LEU A 111 -1.93 6.44 8.04
C LEU A 111 -2.73 7.67 8.51
N ARG A 112 -4.02 7.51 8.78
CA ARG A 112 -4.85 8.60 9.32
C ARG A 112 -4.39 9.03 10.71
N GLU A 113 -4.05 8.09 11.57
CA GLU A 113 -3.49 8.38 12.89
C GLU A 113 -2.20 9.19 12.80
N THR A 114 -1.24 8.78 11.95
CA THR A 114 -0.01 9.56 11.73
C THR A 114 -0.33 10.96 11.20
N ARG A 115 -1.28 11.08 10.26
CA ARG A 115 -1.70 12.39 9.75
C ARG A 115 -2.32 13.26 10.85
N THR A 116 -3.14 12.70 11.72
CA THR A 116 -3.79 13.43 12.82
C THR A 116 -2.78 13.86 13.88
N ALA A 117 -1.77 13.02 14.17
CA ALA A 117 -0.71 13.35 15.12
C ALA A 117 0.05 14.63 14.71
N LEU A 118 0.26 14.85 13.41
CA LEU A 118 0.91 16.06 12.89
C LEU A 118 0.15 17.37 13.13
N TYR A 119 -1.13 17.32 13.50
CA TYR A 119 -1.90 18.51 13.87
C TYR A 119 -1.89 18.78 15.38
N ARG A 120 -1.41 17.82 16.17
CA ARG A 120 -1.43 17.90 17.64
C ARG A 120 -0.11 18.43 18.21
N ASP A 121 0.97 18.29 17.46
CA ASP A 121 2.32 18.78 17.79
C ASP A 121 2.56 20.15 17.14
#